data_AF-A0A3A4S9E0-F1
#
_entry.id   AF-A0A3A4S9E0-F1
#
_cell.length_a   1.000
_cell.length_b   1.000
_cell.length_c   1.000
_cell.angle_alpha   90.00
_cell.angle_beta   90.00
_cell.angle_gamma   90.00
#
_symmetry.space_group_name_H-M   'P 1'
#
loop_
_entity.id
_entity.type
_entity.pdbx_description
1 polymer ?
#
loop_
_entity_poly.entity_id
_entity_poly.type
_entity_poly.pdbx_seq_one_letter_code
_entity_poly.pdbx_strand_id
1 'polypeptide(L)'
;MGLKELLEKHKSSIVKKWIDAIFHTYLPDTSQFLKSQPDPFANPVGNAISEGLQSIFDELVSDPDWKKVRLFLDPIIRIRAIQNFTPSQSTSFILSLKTIVREKTAKQLENGSEAKEIRLFDEKVDQLLFLAFDIYSECRERIYSLKANEEKNKVFKAFKRAGLIAEIPEEQPDLNKSTVL
;
A
#
# COMPACT_ATOMS: atom_id res chain seq x y z
N MET A 1 30.78 4.02 14.04
CA MET A 1 29.60 4.78 13.57
C MET A 1 28.54 3.74 13.30
N GLY A 2 27.43 3.76 14.01
CA GLY A 2 26.39 2.73 13.87
C GLY A 2 25.65 2.86 12.54
N LEU A 3 24.93 1.81 12.12
CA LEU A 3 24.09 1.83 10.93
C LEU A 3 23.06 2.96 11.00
N LYS A 4 22.45 3.19 12.16
CA LYS A 4 21.48 4.28 12.35
C LYS A 4 22.05 5.64 11.95
N GLU A 5 23.25 5.98 12.43
CA GLU A 5 23.93 7.24 12.13
C GLU A 5 24.26 7.35 10.63
N LEU A 6 24.65 6.24 9.99
CA LEU A 6 24.86 6.16 8.54
C LEU A 6 23.57 6.41 7.76
N LEU A 7 22.46 5.80 8.19
CA LEU A 7 21.15 5.95 7.55
C LEU A 7 20.63 7.39 7.68
N GLU A 8 20.77 8.01 8.85
CA GLU A 8 20.42 9.43 9.07
C GLU A 8 21.28 10.35 8.20
N LYS A 9 22.60 10.13 8.18
CA LYS A 9 23.54 10.90 7.36
C LYS A 9 23.23 10.81 5.86
N HIS A 10 22.78 9.64 5.39
CA HIS A 10 22.49 9.39 3.98
C HIS A 10 20.99 9.46 3.63
N LYS A 11 20.11 9.85 4.57
CA LYS A 11 18.65 9.83 4.45
C LYS A 11 18.16 10.42 3.12
N SER A 12 18.51 11.68 2.85
CA SER A 12 18.05 12.39 1.64
C SER A 12 18.41 11.62 0.36
N SER A 13 19.62 11.07 0.28
CA SER A 13 20.04 10.29 -0.89
C SER A 13 19.38 8.92 -0.98
N ILE A 14 19.09 8.26 0.15
CA ILE A 14 18.42 6.96 0.20
C ILE A 14 16.96 7.11 -0.20
N VAL A 15 16.23 8.02 0.46
CA VAL A 15 14.82 8.29 0.18
C VAL A 15 14.62 8.73 -1.26
N LYS A 16 15.48 9.62 -1.80
CA LYS A 16 15.40 10.02 -3.21
C LYS A 16 15.54 8.82 -4.16
N LYS A 17 16.56 7.97 -3.95
CA LYS A 17 16.73 6.74 -4.75
C LYS A 17 15.53 5.80 -4.62
N TRP A 18 14.91 5.74 -3.45
CA TRP A 18 13.77 4.87 -3.18
C TRP A 18 12.49 5.36 -3.87
N ILE A 19 12.24 6.68 -3.84
CA ILE A 19 11.19 7.35 -4.62
C ILE A 19 11.42 7.15 -6.12
N ASP A 20 12.67 7.27 -6.58
CA ASP A 20 12.99 6.99 -7.97
C ASP A 20 12.68 5.53 -8.33
N ALA A 21 13.04 4.56 -7.46
CA ALA A 21 12.77 3.14 -7.70
C ALA A 21 11.27 2.84 -7.89
N ILE A 22 10.39 3.44 -7.09
CA ILE A 22 8.94 3.28 -7.28
C ILE A 22 8.45 3.99 -8.54
N PHE A 23 8.96 5.17 -8.89
CA PHE A 23 8.59 5.87 -10.12
C PHE A 23 9.02 5.12 -11.38
N HIS A 24 10.12 4.36 -11.37
CA HIS A 24 10.53 3.52 -12.50
C HIS A 24 9.60 2.31 -12.74
N THR A 25 8.67 2.02 -11.81
CA THR A 25 7.65 0.99 -12.05
C THR A 25 6.51 1.48 -12.95
N TYR A 26 6.39 2.79 -13.15
CA TYR A 26 5.41 3.39 -14.05
C TYR A 26 5.93 3.44 -15.49
N LEU A 27 5.00 3.55 -16.44
CA LEU A 27 5.36 3.81 -17.85
C LEU A 27 6.22 5.10 -17.96
N PRO A 28 7.13 5.20 -18.94
CA PRO A 28 8.09 6.31 -19.03
C PRO A 28 7.46 7.70 -18.90
N ASP A 29 6.39 7.98 -19.64
CA ASP A 29 5.72 9.29 -19.62
C ASP A 29 5.12 9.61 -18.24
N THR A 30 4.49 8.62 -17.60
CA THR A 30 3.95 8.76 -16.24
C THR A 30 5.07 8.96 -15.23
N SER A 31 6.16 8.20 -15.35
CA SER A 31 7.34 8.33 -14.50
C SER A 31 7.93 9.75 -14.59
N GLN A 32 8.06 10.29 -15.80
CA GLN A 32 8.57 11.63 -16.02
C GLN A 32 7.66 12.68 -15.42
N PHE A 33 6.35 12.58 -15.65
CA PHE A 33 5.35 13.48 -15.06
C PHE A 33 5.41 13.50 -13.52
N LEU A 34 5.41 12.31 -12.89
CA LEU A 34 5.46 12.18 -11.43
C LEU A 34 6.72 12.81 -10.83
N LYS A 35 7.85 12.82 -11.57
CA LYS A 35 9.11 13.44 -11.16
C LYS A 35 9.16 14.94 -11.42
N SER A 36 8.57 15.42 -12.50
CA SER A 36 8.73 16.81 -12.97
C SER A 36 7.68 17.77 -12.43
N GLN A 37 6.54 17.29 -11.93
CA GLN A 37 5.44 18.13 -11.45
C GLN A 37 5.51 18.29 -9.92
N PRO A 38 5.98 19.43 -9.38
CA PRO A 38 6.10 19.63 -7.93
C PRO A 38 4.79 20.01 -7.23
N ASP A 39 3.77 20.48 -7.97
CA ASP A 39 2.51 20.91 -7.36
C ASP A 39 1.71 19.71 -6.82
N PRO A 40 1.39 19.64 -5.50
CA PRO A 40 0.67 18.52 -4.90
C PRO A 40 -0.76 18.36 -5.44
N PHE A 41 -1.39 19.44 -5.91
CA PHE A 41 -2.72 19.36 -6.50
C PHE A 41 -2.69 18.77 -7.91
N ALA A 42 -1.70 19.16 -8.72
CA ALA A 42 -1.49 18.59 -10.04
C ALA A 42 -0.87 17.17 -9.99
N ASN A 43 -0.13 16.82 -8.93
CA ASN A 43 0.56 15.54 -8.77
C ASN A 43 0.29 14.88 -7.39
N PRO A 44 -0.97 14.52 -7.08
CA PRO A 44 -1.31 13.95 -5.78
C PRO A 44 -0.67 12.59 -5.55
N VAL A 45 -0.44 11.81 -6.61
CA VAL A 45 0.21 10.49 -6.54
C VAL A 45 1.69 10.63 -6.18
N GLY A 46 2.43 11.51 -6.88
CA GLY A 46 3.83 11.76 -6.61
C GLY A 46 4.05 12.34 -5.21
N ASN A 47 3.15 13.23 -4.76
CA ASN A 47 3.19 13.78 -3.41
C ASN A 47 2.98 12.70 -2.33
N ALA A 48 1.91 11.90 -2.45
CA ALA A 48 1.62 10.82 -1.51
C ALA A 48 2.75 9.79 -1.40
N ILE A 49 3.37 9.45 -2.53
CA ILE A 49 4.55 8.58 -2.57
C ILE A 49 5.73 9.23 -1.83
N SER A 50 6.04 10.48 -2.16
CA SER A 50 7.24 11.15 -1.63
C SER A 50 7.13 11.36 -0.11
N GLU A 51 6.00 11.89 0.37
CA GLU A 51 5.75 12.10 1.79
C GLU A 51 5.71 10.77 2.54
N GLY A 52 4.95 9.80 2.03
CA GLY A 52 4.80 8.49 2.68
C GLY A 52 6.13 7.75 2.79
N LEU A 53 6.95 7.70 1.73
CA LEU A 53 8.25 7.04 1.79
C LEU A 53 9.24 7.75 2.71
N GLN A 54 9.19 9.08 2.79
CA GLN A 54 10.01 9.83 3.74
C GLN A 54 9.63 9.48 5.19
N SER A 55 8.34 9.49 5.52
CA SER A 55 7.85 9.15 6.86
C SER A 55 8.09 7.69 7.23
N ILE A 56 7.89 6.76 6.28
CA ILE A 56 8.19 5.33 6.50
C ILE A 56 9.68 5.14 6.78
N PHE A 57 10.56 5.79 6.02
CA PHE A 57 12.00 5.68 6.25
C PHE A 57 12.39 6.16 7.66
N ASP A 58 11.81 7.26 8.14
CA ASP A 58 12.05 7.79 9.48
C ASP A 58 11.65 6.82 10.60
N GLU A 59 10.51 6.14 10.44
CA GLU A 59 10.06 5.08 11.35
C GLU A 59 11.00 3.86 11.30
N LEU A 60 11.46 3.43 10.11
CA LEU A 60 12.35 2.27 9.95
C LEU A 60 13.74 2.48 10.57
N VAL A 61 14.30 3.69 10.46
CA VAL A 61 15.60 4.05 11.06
C VAL A 61 15.51 4.08 12.59
N SER A 62 14.33 4.40 13.12
CA SER A 62 14.01 4.36 14.54
C SER A 62 13.51 2.96 14.95
N ASP A 63 12.74 2.87 16.03
CA ASP A 63 11.95 1.66 16.32
C ASP A 63 10.53 1.88 15.77
N PRO A 64 10.12 1.15 14.72
CA PRO A 64 8.92 1.49 13.96
C PRO A 64 7.64 1.24 14.76
N ASP A 65 6.79 2.26 14.87
CA ASP A 65 5.38 2.05 15.21
C ASP A 65 4.64 1.56 13.96
N TRP A 66 4.43 0.24 13.88
CA TRP A 66 3.80 -0.39 12.72
C TRP A 66 2.38 0.13 12.40
N LYS A 67 1.68 0.72 13.37
CA LYS A 67 0.39 1.39 13.10
C LYS A 67 0.59 2.68 12.32
N LYS A 68 1.59 3.48 12.68
CA LYS A 68 1.97 4.69 11.92
C LYS A 68 2.52 4.34 10.55
N VAL A 69 3.40 3.34 10.47
CA VAL A 69 3.92 2.84 9.19
C VAL A 69 2.78 2.44 8.27
N ARG A 70 1.76 1.74 8.78
CA ARG A 70 0.55 1.41 8.01
C ARG A 70 -0.17 2.65 7.48
N LEU A 71 -0.34 3.68 8.30
CA LEU A 71 -1.01 4.93 7.88
C LEU A 71 -0.29 5.61 6.69
N PHE A 72 1.04 5.59 6.66
CA PHE A 72 1.82 6.16 5.55
C PHE A 72 1.89 5.24 4.32
N LEU A 73 1.94 3.93 4.55
CA LEU A 73 2.04 2.93 3.48
C LEU A 73 0.72 2.74 2.73
N ASP A 74 -0.41 2.84 3.43
CA ASP A 74 -1.73 2.51 2.91
C ASP A 74 -2.12 3.32 1.66
N PRO A 75 -1.98 4.66 1.63
CA PRO A 75 -2.26 5.45 0.43
C PRO A 75 -1.42 5.01 -0.77
N ILE A 76 -0.13 4.75 -0.58
CA ILE A 76 0.80 4.33 -1.66
C ILE A 76 0.34 3.01 -2.27
N ILE A 77 0.04 2.02 -1.42
CA ILE A 77 -0.34 0.68 -1.89
C ILE A 77 -1.74 0.68 -2.50
N ARG A 78 -2.71 1.42 -1.92
CA ARG A 78 -4.07 1.53 -2.49
C ARG A 78 -4.08 2.18 -3.87
N ILE A 79 -3.32 3.26 -4.07
CA ILE A 79 -3.17 3.89 -5.39
C ILE A 79 -2.71 2.84 -6.41
N ARG A 80 -1.68 2.06 -6.07
CA ARG A 80 -1.11 1.04 -6.96
C ARG A 80 -2.05 -0.14 -7.21
N ALA A 81 -2.82 -0.55 -6.18
CA ALA A 81 -3.83 -1.60 -6.31
C ALA A 81 -4.96 -1.20 -7.28
N ILE A 82 -5.35 0.08 -7.29
CA ILE A 82 -6.36 0.64 -8.21
C ILE A 82 -5.81 0.80 -9.63
N GLN A 83 -4.53 1.15 -9.78
CA GLN A 83 -3.85 1.31 -11.07
C GLN A 83 -3.53 -0.01 -11.80
N ASN A 84 -4.11 -1.13 -11.37
CA ASN A 84 -3.95 -2.47 -11.98
C ASN A 84 -2.51 -3.01 -12.04
N PHE A 85 -1.63 -2.57 -11.16
CA PHE A 85 -0.36 -3.24 -10.94
C PHE A 85 -0.58 -4.66 -10.41
N THR A 86 0.27 -5.60 -10.81
CA THR A 86 0.32 -6.92 -10.18
C THR A 86 0.73 -6.79 -8.70
N PRO A 87 0.49 -7.81 -7.85
CA PRO A 87 0.95 -7.77 -6.46
C PRO A 87 2.46 -7.51 -6.35
N SER A 88 3.26 -8.21 -7.17
CA SER A 88 4.71 -8.06 -7.19
C SER A 88 5.16 -6.67 -7.64
N GLN A 89 4.54 -6.11 -8.68
CA GLN A 89 4.83 -4.74 -9.10
C GLN A 89 4.46 -3.75 -8.00
N SER A 90 3.35 -3.96 -7.30
CA SER A 90 2.85 -3.03 -6.29
C SER A 90 3.77 -2.91 -5.09
N THR A 91 4.50 -3.98 -4.73
CA THR A 91 5.29 -4.06 -3.50
C THR A 91 6.81 -4.14 -3.70
N SER A 92 7.30 -4.47 -4.91
CA SER A 92 8.74 -4.71 -5.17
C SER A 92 9.66 -3.55 -4.81
N PHE A 93 9.17 -2.31 -4.85
CA PHE A 93 9.94 -1.12 -4.47
C PHE A 93 10.44 -1.21 -3.02
N ILE A 94 9.73 -1.90 -2.13
CA ILE A 94 10.13 -2.08 -0.72
C ILE A 94 11.45 -2.83 -0.62
N LEU A 95 11.61 -3.90 -1.40
CA LEU A 95 12.85 -4.68 -1.41
C LEU A 95 14.05 -3.90 -1.97
N SER A 96 13.80 -2.93 -2.86
CA SER A 96 14.88 -2.08 -3.40
C SER A 96 15.58 -1.27 -2.31
N LEU A 97 14.90 -0.98 -1.19
CA LEU A 97 15.48 -0.27 -0.05
C LEU A 97 16.69 -1.01 0.54
N LYS A 98 16.66 -2.35 0.60
CA LYS A 98 17.78 -3.16 1.09
C LYS A 98 19.03 -2.94 0.24
N THR A 99 18.87 -2.97 -1.08
CA THR A 99 19.95 -2.72 -2.04
C THR A 99 20.47 -1.29 -1.91
N ILE A 100 19.58 -0.30 -1.85
CA ILE A 100 19.95 1.12 -1.74
C ILE A 100 20.76 1.38 -0.46
N VAL A 101 20.34 0.80 0.67
CA VAL A 101 21.05 0.92 1.94
C VAL A 101 22.44 0.29 1.83
N ARG A 102 22.54 -0.95 1.34
CA ARG A 102 23.83 -1.64 1.18
C ARG A 102 24.80 -0.85 0.31
N GLU A 103 24.34 -0.30 -0.82
CA GLU A 103 25.18 0.55 -1.68
C GLU A 103 25.70 1.80 -0.96
N LYS A 104 24.87 2.40 -0.10
CA LYS A 104 25.20 3.66 0.58
C LYS A 104 26.07 3.48 1.81
N THR A 105 26.07 2.29 2.40
CA THR A 105 26.83 1.99 3.62
C THR A 105 28.03 1.08 3.39
N ALA A 106 28.16 0.44 2.21
CA ALA A 106 29.22 -0.54 1.92
C ALA A 106 30.64 -0.07 2.27
N LYS A 107 31.01 1.18 1.95
CA LYS A 107 32.37 1.70 2.19
C LYS A 107 32.69 1.92 3.67
N GLN A 108 31.69 2.00 4.53
CA GLN A 108 31.82 2.36 5.93
C GLN A 108 31.60 1.16 6.87
N LEU A 109 31.24 0.00 6.32
CA LEU A 109 30.85 -1.20 7.07
C LEU A 109 31.80 -2.40 6.89
N GLU A 110 33.05 -2.16 6.48
CA GLU A 110 34.04 -3.21 6.18
C GLU A 110 34.50 -4.04 7.40
N ASN A 111 34.13 -3.65 8.64
CA ASN A 111 34.67 -4.23 9.87
C ASN A 111 33.80 -5.31 10.53
N GLY A 112 32.72 -5.77 9.88
CA GLY A 112 31.94 -6.94 10.28
C GLY A 112 31.06 -6.79 11.54
N SER A 113 31.28 -5.77 12.37
CA SER A 113 30.49 -5.50 13.59
C SER A 113 29.05 -5.06 13.29
N GLU A 114 28.81 -4.57 12.07
CA GLU A 114 27.56 -3.96 11.64
C GLU A 114 26.67 -4.93 10.83
N ALA A 115 27.14 -6.17 10.60
CA ALA A 115 26.36 -7.20 9.92
C ALA A 115 25.05 -7.52 10.67
N LYS A 116 25.08 -7.47 12.01
CA LYS A 116 23.88 -7.65 12.84
C LYS A 116 22.89 -6.50 12.65
N GLU A 117 23.37 -5.26 12.59
CA GLU A 117 22.52 -4.08 12.42
C GLU A 117 21.87 -4.05 11.03
N ILE A 118 22.62 -4.40 9.97
CA ILE A 118 22.06 -4.56 8.62
C ILE A 118 20.98 -5.63 8.60
N ARG A 119 21.23 -6.78 9.24
CA ARG A 119 20.26 -7.87 9.32
C ARG A 119 18.97 -7.43 10.02
N LEU A 120 19.07 -6.71 11.14
CA LEU A 120 17.90 -6.17 11.85
C LEU A 120 17.14 -5.14 11.00
N PHE A 121 17.85 -4.31 10.23
CA PHE A 121 17.20 -3.40 9.29
C PHE A 121 16.48 -4.16 8.16
N ASP A 122 17.12 -5.18 7.59
CA ASP A 122 16.51 -6.02 6.54
C ASP A 122 15.24 -6.73 7.04
N GLU A 123 15.23 -7.19 8.30
CA GLU A 123 14.04 -7.77 8.95
C GLU A 123 12.88 -6.76 9.03
N LYS A 124 13.16 -5.47 9.33
CA LYS A 124 12.12 -4.42 9.27
C LYS A 124 11.62 -4.20 7.85
N VAL A 125 12.49 -4.23 6.85
CA VAL A 125 12.05 -4.10 5.44
C VAL A 125 11.17 -5.28 5.01
N ASP A 126 11.44 -6.50 5.50
CA ASP A 126 10.58 -7.66 5.25
C ASP A 126 9.21 -7.53 5.93
N GLN A 127 9.17 -7.03 7.16
CA GLN A 127 7.90 -6.72 7.84
C GLN A 127 7.09 -5.66 7.08
N LEU A 128 7.75 -4.63 6.55
CA LEU A 128 7.11 -3.62 5.70
C LEU A 128 6.52 -4.24 4.42
N LEU A 129 7.22 -5.21 3.82
CA LEU A 129 6.74 -5.93 2.64
C LEU A 129 5.48 -6.74 2.94
N PHE A 130 5.43 -7.46 4.07
CA PHE A 130 4.23 -8.19 4.48
C PHE A 130 3.05 -7.25 4.71
N LEU A 131 3.28 -6.14 5.42
CA LEU A 131 2.25 -5.13 5.64
C LEU A 131 1.71 -4.55 4.32
N ALA A 132 2.59 -4.28 3.35
CA ALA A 132 2.18 -3.84 2.03
C ALA A 132 1.36 -4.88 1.28
N PHE A 133 1.71 -6.16 1.40
CA PHE A 133 0.96 -7.25 0.78
C PHE A 133 -0.45 -7.37 1.37
N ASP A 134 -0.60 -7.23 2.70
CA ASP A 134 -1.89 -7.24 3.37
C ASP A 134 -2.78 -6.11 2.86
N ILE A 135 -2.26 -4.87 2.83
CA ILE A 135 -2.99 -3.69 2.34
C ILE A 135 -3.41 -3.89 0.88
N TYR A 136 -2.51 -4.38 0.03
CA TYR A 136 -2.81 -4.64 -1.38
C TYR A 136 -3.95 -5.65 -1.51
N SER A 137 -3.87 -6.76 -0.77
CA SER A 137 -4.84 -7.85 -0.81
C SER A 137 -6.21 -7.39 -0.33
N GLU A 138 -6.28 -6.69 0.81
CA GLU A 138 -7.51 -6.06 1.32
C GLU A 138 -8.14 -5.12 0.29
N CYS A 139 -7.32 -4.30 -0.38
CA CYS A 139 -7.81 -3.37 -1.40
C CYS A 139 -8.38 -4.10 -2.62
N ARG A 140 -7.69 -5.12 -3.13
CA ARG A 140 -8.16 -5.91 -4.28
C ARG A 140 -9.40 -6.72 -3.95
N GLU A 141 -9.46 -7.35 -2.79
CA GLU A 141 -10.65 -8.04 -2.30
C GLU A 141 -11.86 -7.09 -2.25
N ARG A 142 -11.66 -5.87 -1.71
CA ARG A 142 -12.72 -4.86 -1.68
C ARG A 142 -13.17 -4.47 -3.09
N ILE A 143 -12.26 -4.24 -4.02
CA ILE A 143 -12.61 -3.93 -5.42
C ILE A 143 -13.41 -5.07 -6.05
N TYR A 144 -13.01 -6.32 -5.85
CA TYR A 144 -13.69 -7.48 -6.43
C TYR A 144 -15.08 -7.70 -5.81
N SER A 145 -15.22 -7.54 -4.49
CA SER A 145 -16.53 -7.63 -3.84
C SER A 145 -17.50 -6.56 -4.35
N LEU A 146 -17.04 -5.33 -4.57
CA LEU A 146 -17.84 -4.26 -5.16
C LEU A 146 -18.29 -4.61 -6.59
N LYS A 147 -17.38 -5.09 -7.44
CA LYS A 147 -17.71 -5.52 -8.81
C LYS A 147 -18.74 -6.66 -8.82
N ALA A 148 -18.53 -7.68 -7.98
CA ALA A 148 -19.44 -8.82 -7.90
C ALA A 148 -20.85 -8.40 -7.43
N ASN A 149 -20.93 -7.50 -6.45
CA ASN A 149 -22.21 -6.97 -5.97
C ASN A 149 -22.90 -6.10 -7.02
N GLU A 150 -22.14 -5.30 -7.77
CA GLU A 150 -22.68 -4.48 -8.87
C GLU A 150 -23.31 -5.36 -9.96
N GLU A 151 -22.62 -6.43 -10.37
CA GLU A 151 -23.14 -7.36 -11.38
C GLU A 151 -24.39 -8.10 -10.89
N LYS A 152 -24.39 -8.60 -9.65
CA LYS A 152 -25.59 -9.20 -9.03
C LYS A 152 -26.77 -8.22 -9.04
N ASN A 153 -26.53 -6.97 -8.69
CA ASN A 153 -27.56 -5.93 -8.66
C ASN A 153 -28.08 -5.59 -10.05
N LYS A 154 -27.22 -5.54 -11.08
CA LYS A 154 -27.64 -5.34 -12.47
C LYS A 154 -28.55 -6.47 -12.94
N VAL A 155 -28.15 -7.71 -12.70
CA VAL A 155 -28.93 -8.91 -13.04
C VAL A 155 -30.29 -8.89 -12.34
N PHE A 156 -30.31 -8.70 -11.02
CA PHE A 156 -31.55 -8.60 -10.25
C PHE A 156 -32.49 -7.52 -10.79
N LYS A 157 -31.97 -6.31 -11.06
CA LYS A 157 -32.76 -5.21 -11.62
C LYS A 157 -33.30 -5.52 -13.02
N ALA A 158 -32.54 -6.22 -13.86
CA ALA A 158 -32.98 -6.64 -15.19
C ALA A 158 -34.15 -7.65 -15.10
N PHE A 159 -34.01 -8.68 -14.28
CA PHE A 159 -35.08 -9.66 -14.05
C PHE A 159 -36.33 -9.04 -13.41
N LYS A 160 -36.17 -8.10 -12.46
CA LYS A 160 -37.27 -7.34 -11.87
C LYS A 160 -38.02 -6.52 -12.94
N ARG A 161 -37.30 -5.80 -13.81
CA ARG A 161 -37.89 -5.02 -14.91
C ARG A 161 -38.61 -5.88 -15.95
N ALA A 162 -38.12 -7.09 -16.18
CA ALA A 162 -38.74 -8.06 -17.08
C ALA A 162 -39.98 -8.76 -16.49
N GLY A 163 -40.36 -8.46 -15.24
CA GLY A 163 -41.47 -9.12 -14.55
C GLY A 163 -41.19 -10.58 -14.18
N LEU A 164 -39.91 -11.01 -14.22
CA LEU A 164 -39.48 -12.39 -13.98
C LEU A 164 -39.20 -12.67 -12.49
N ILE A 165 -39.31 -11.64 -11.64
CA ILE A 165 -39.20 -11.76 -10.18
C ILE A 165 -40.52 -11.25 -9.60
N ALA A 166 -41.25 -12.15 -8.94
CA ALA A 166 -42.32 -11.78 -8.03
C ALA A 166 -41.70 -11.47 -6.66
N GLU A 167 -41.98 -10.28 -6.11
CA GLU A 167 -41.73 -10.05 -4.68
C GLU A 167 -42.65 -11.01 -3.93
N ILE A 168 -42.09 -12.03 -3.28
CA ILE A 168 -42.84 -12.83 -2.30
C ILE A 168 -43.17 -11.84 -1.18
N PRO A 169 -44.45 -11.54 -0.91
CA PRO A 169 -44.81 -10.65 0.19
C PRO A 169 -44.15 -11.18 1.46
N GLU A 170 -43.40 -10.35 2.17
CA GLU A 170 -43.01 -10.69 3.54
C GLU A 170 -44.31 -10.96 4.31
N GLU A 171 -44.53 -12.22 4.72
CA GLU A 171 -45.61 -12.54 5.65
C GLU A 171 -45.43 -11.65 6.88
N GLN A 172 -46.29 -10.64 7.02
CA GLN A 172 -46.33 -9.84 8.23
C GLN A 172 -46.61 -10.83 9.37
N PRO A 173 -45.79 -10.86 10.44
CA PRO A 173 -46.07 -11.73 11.56
C PRO A 173 -47.46 -11.35 12.11
N ASP A 174 -48.37 -12.32 12.09
CA ASP A 174 -49.74 -12.21 12.57
C ASP A 174 -49.73 -11.91 14.07
N LEU A 175 -49.65 -10.62 14.41
CA LEU A 175 -49.66 -10.11 15.79
C LEU A 175 -51.02 -10.26 16.49
N ASN A 176 -52.00 -10.90 15.84
CA ASN A 176 -53.35 -11.11 16.34
C ASN A 176 -53.66 -12.53 16.85
N LYS A 177 -52.65 -13.38 17.07
CA LYS A 177 -52.84 -14.52 18.00
C LYS A 177 -52.65 -14.05 19.43
N SER A 178 -53.57 -13.20 19.88
CA SER A 178 -53.84 -13.02 21.30
C SER A 178 -54.17 -14.39 21.89
N THR A 179 -53.27 -14.86 22.73
CA THR A 179 -53.53 -15.89 23.73
C THR A 179 -54.84 -15.57 24.43
N VAL A 180 -55.85 -16.41 24.22
CA VAL A 180 -56.97 -16.53 25.15
C VAL A 180 -57.13 -18.03 25.43
N LEU A 181 -56.63 -18.39 26.61
CA LEU A 181 -56.95 -19.53 27.49
C LEU A 181 -57.13 -20.92 26.84
#